data_AF-A0A1F3IWT3-F1
#
_entry.id   AF-A0A1F3IWT3-F1
#
_cell.length_a   1.000
_cell.length_b   1.000
_cell.length_c   1.000
_cell.angle_alpha   90.00
_cell.angle_beta   90.00
_cell.angle_gamma   90.00
#
_symmetry.space_group_name_H-M   'P 1'
#
loop_
_entity.id
_entity.type
_entity.pdbx_description
1 polymer ?
#
loop_
_entity_poly.entity_id
_entity_poly.type
_entity_poly.pdbx_seq_one_letter_code
_entity_poly.pdbx_strand_id
1 'polypeptide(L)'
;MKIQIIVLLSFLSLMLTFCKHKDEQAQLKSDSVVAEQTKDTTLVTDPATVATVVPEEKDNKNVSWKQEEIASGSAYYKRRYCGGVKPTPEFEKEFSMEHPLASQKIKFVNSADPSDFVITMTDANGHFSAGLHAGSYDYYIVYTAGSNLPPNPNCQKYFEKTYGKITVGSGAWSGFKLLYAFPCDPCSPPKP
;
A
#
# COMPACT_ATOMS: atom_id res chain seq x y z
N MET A 1 23.80 58.08 32.85
CA MET A 1 22.73 59.02 32.48
C MET A 1 22.08 58.55 31.17
N LYS A 2 20.76 58.31 31.18
CA LYS A 2 19.76 58.35 30.07
C LYS A 2 20.08 57.49 28.82
N ILE A 3 19.47 56.33 28.55
CA ILE A 3 18.05 56.00 28.20
C ILE A 3 17.45 56.91 27.10
N GLN A 4 16.95 56.25 26.03
CA GLN A 4 16.05 56.68 24.93
C GLN A 4 16.76 57.28 23.71
N ILE A 5 16.68 56.70 22.51
CA ILE A 5 15.57 56.73 21.51
C ILE A 5 15.64 55.42 20.68
N ILE A 6 14.70 54.46 20.78
CA ILE A 6 13.49 54.28 19.94
C ILE A 6 13.86 54.08 18.45
N VAL A 7 14.10 52.85 17.96
CA VAL A 7 13.10 52.00 17.27
C VAL A 7 11.99 52.81 16.59
N LEU A 8 12.13 53.19 15.32
CA LEU A 8 11.06 53.39 14.33
C LEU A 8 11.62 54.17 13.15
N LEU A 9 11.26 53.78 11.92
CA LEU A 9 11.53 54.42 10.61
C LEU A 9 12.54 53.71 9.69
N SER A 10 12.23 52.47 9.31
CA SER A 10 12.59 51.94 7.99
C SER A 10 11.32 51.48 7.24
N PHE A 11 10.34 52.38 7.20
CA PHE A 11 9.14 52.31 6.37
C PHE A 11 9.10 53.56 5.49
N LEU A 12 9.57 53.43 4.24
CA LEU A 12 9.40 54.27 3.03
C LEU A 12 10.70 54.05 2.21
N SER A 13 10.71 53.22 1.17
CA SER A 13 10.07 53.62 -0.08
C SER A 13 9.68 52.41 -0.92
N LEU A 14 8.37 52.27 -1.03
CA LEU A 14 7.65 51.70 -2.15
C LEU A 14 8.14 52.38 -3.44
N MET A 15 8.61 51.63 -4.44
CA MET A 15 8.53 51.88 -5.90
C MET A 15 9.57 50.99 -6.57
N LEU A 16 9.13 49.88 -7.18
CA LEU A 16 9.59 49.36 -8.47
C LEU A 16 8.80 48.07 -8.75
N THR A 17 7.52 48.30 -9.06
CA THR A 17 6.62 47.30 -9.63
C THR A 17 6.77 47.32 -11.15
N PHE A 18 6.61 46.14 -11.76
CA PHE A 18 6.33 45.88 -13.18
C PHE A 18 7.50 45.72 -14.15
N CYS A 19 8.10 44.53 -14.15
CA CYS A 19 8.33 43.82 -15.41
C CYS A 19 7.19 42.82 -15.61
N LYS A 20 6.35 43.10 -16.60
CA LYS A 20 5.20 42.30 -17.02
C LYS A 20 5.38 42.02 -18.51
N HIS A 21 5.62 40.76 -18.88
CA HIS A 21 5.22 40.11 -20.14
C HIS A 21 5.55 38.62 -19.95
N LYS A 22 4.55 37.80 -19.61
CA LYS A 22 3.64 37.07 -20.51
C LYS A 22 4.37 35.97 -21.26
N ASP A 23 4.44 34.80 -20.63
CA ASP A 23 4.30 33.54 -21.35
C ASP A 23 3.02 32.85 -20.90
N GLU A 24 2.30 32.44 -21.92
CA GLU A 24 0.96 31.89 -21.97
C GLU A 24 1.03 30.41 -21.61
N GLN A 25 0.45 30.01 -20.47
CA GLN A 25 -0.01 28.64 -20.29
C GLN A 25 -1.53 28.65 -20.29
N ALA A 26 -2.06 28.16 -21.41
CA ALA A 26 -3.45 27.79 -21.57
C ALA A 26 -3.84 26.74 -20.52
N GLN A 27 -5.01 26.98 -19.91
CA GLN A 27 -5.72 26.08 -19.03
C GLN A 27 -5.98 24.71 -19.67
N LEU A 28 -5.83 23.65 -18.89
CA LEU A 28 -6.70 22.48 -18.98
C LEU A 28 -7.13 22.08 -17.57
N LYS A 29 -8.46 22.15 -17.37
CA LYS A 29 -9.31 21.61 -16.29
C LYS A 29 -8.62 20.55 -15.42
N SER A 30 -8.49 20.76 -14.11
CA SER A 30 -9.52 20.43 -13.09
C SER A 30 -10.17 19.07 -13.35
N ASP A 31 -9.75 18.07 -12.58
CA ASP A 31 -10.66 17.25 -11.78
C ASP A 31 -9.84 16.56 -10.68
N SER A 32 -9.84 17.18 -9.51
CA SER A 32 -9.43 16.54 -8.26
C SER A 32 -10.51 15.52 -7.93
N VAL A 33 -10.24 14.23 -8.14
CA VAL A 33 -11.12 13.16 -7.68
C VAL A 33 -11.03 13.08 -6.16
N VAL A 34 -11.92 13.82 -5.51
CA VAL A 34 -12.34 13.58 -4.13
C VAL A 34 -13.11 12.26 -4.16
N ALA A 35 -12.54 11.20 -3.59
CA ALA A 35 -13.27 9.95 -3.40
C ALA A 35 -14.36 10.18 -2.34
N GLU A 36 -15.61 10.14 -2.80
CA GLU A 36 -16.82 10.30 -2.00
C GLU A 36 -16.98 9.08 -1.07
N GLN A 37 -16.97 9.31 0.23
CA GLN A 37 -17.21 8.30 1.27
C GLN A 37 -18.71 8.02 1.37
N THR A 38 -19.13 6.79 1.11
CA THR A 38 -20.47 6.31 1.49
C THR A 38 -20.35 5.40 2.70
N LYS A 39 -20.84 5.86 3.85
CA LYS A 39 -20.99 5.07 5.08
C LYS A 39 -22.33 4.37 4.99
N ASP A 40 -22.35 3.07 4.72
CA ASP A 40 -23.58 2.28 4.78
C ASP A 40 -23.52 1.29 5.97
N THR A 41 -24.57 1.33 6.77
CA THR A 41 -24.75 0.54 8.00
C THR A 41 -25.94 -0.37 7.76
N THR A 42 -25.72 -1.69 7.71
CA THR A 42 -26.82 -2.65 7.72
C THR A 42 -26.53 -3.75 8.73
N LEU A 43 -27.31 -3.71 9.81
CA LEU A 43 -27.46 -4.78 10.80
C LEU A 43 -28.19 -5.96 10.16
N VAL A 44 -27.65 -7.17 10.24
CA VAL A 44 -28.41 -8.40 10.05
C VAL A 44 -28.06 -9.38 11.18
N THR A 45 -29.13 -9.85 11.81
CA THR A 45 -29.23 -10.70 13.00
C THR A 45 -28.97 -12.18 12.68
N ASP A 46 -28.31 -12.86 13.61
CA ASP A 46 -28.10 -14.31 13.77
C ASP A 46 -29.36 -15.18 13.54
N PRO A 47 -29.21 -16.47 13.17
CA PRO A 47 -29.19 -17.50 14.22
C PRO A 47 -28.29 -18.75 14.02
N ALA A 48 -27.80 -19.23 15.17
CA ALA A 48 -27.69 -20.63 15.61
C ALA A 48 -26.54 -21.54 15.13
N THR A 49 -25.51 -21.61 15.98
CA THR A 49 -24.92 -22.80 16.65
C THR A 49 -24.89 -24.16 15.94
N VAL A 50 -23.70 -24.62 15.55
CA VAL A 50 -23.30 -26.04 15.64
C VAL A 50 -21.82 -26.13 16.04
N ALA A 51 -21.56 -26.68 17.22
CA ALA A 51 -20.22 -27.03 17.70
C ALA A 51 -19.75 -28.33 17.03
N THR A 52 -18.46 -28.47 16.71
CA THR A 52 -17.66 -29.71 16.79
C THR A 52 -16.16 -29.43 16.54
N VAL A 53 -15.39 -29.54 17.62
CA VAL A 53 -14.05 -30.14 17.79
C VAL A 53 -12.82 -29.55 17.08
N VAL A 54 -11.96 -29.04 17.97
CA VAL A 54 -10.57 -28.56 17.85
C VAL A 54 -9.60 -29.66 17.38
N PRO A 55 -8.55 -29.28 16.63
CA PRO A 55 -7.20 -29.67 17.00
C PRO A 55 -6.36 -28.44 17.38
N GLU A 56 -5.62 -28.57 18.47
CA GLU A 56 -4.72 -27.55 19.01
C GLU A 56 -3.62 -27.20 17.99
N GLU A 57 -3.56 -25.92 17.60
CA GLU A 57 -2.34 -25.30 17.09
C GLU A 57 -2.01 -24.14 18.02
N LYS A 58 -0.90 -24.26 18.73
CA LYS A 58 -0.41 -23.27 19.69
C LYS A 58 0.01 -22.01 18.95
N ASP A 59 -0.29 -20.87 19.58
CA ASP A 59 0.08 -19.50 19.22
C ASP A 59 -0.77 -18.82 18.13
N ASN A 60 -2.04 -18.58 18.45
CA ASN A 60 -2.67 -17.31 18.06
C ASN A 60 -3.33 -16.71 19.29
N LYS A 61 -2.69 -15.68 19.88
CA LYS A 61 -3.41 -14.72 20.72
C LYS A 61 -4.56 -14.23 19.85
N ASN A 62 -5.79 -14.49 20.28
CA ASN A 62 -6.99 -13.98 19.63
C ASN A 62 -7.01 -12.45 19.83
N VAL A 63 -6.27 -11.73 18.98
CA VAL A 63 -6.20 -10.27 19.01
C VAL A 63 -7.49 -9.76 18.40
N SER A 64 -8.45 -9.45 19.27
CA SER A 64 -9.67 -8.75 18.89
C SER A 64 -9.34 -7.30 18.59
N TRP A 65 -9.05 -6.98 17.33
CA TRP A 65 -8.82 -5.62 16.87
C TRP A 65 -10.08 -4.77 17.02
N LYS A 66 -9.91 -3.51 17.44
CA LYS A 66 -11.00 -2.53 17.35
C LYS A 66 -11.25 -2.22 15.88
N GLN A 67 -12.50 -1.93 15.51
CA GLN A 67 -12.81 -1.51 14.14
C GLN A 67 -11.98 -0.29 13.70
N GLU A 68 -11.59 0.55 14.66
CA GLU A 68 -10.74 1.74 14.51
C GLU A 68 -9.26 1.43 14.19
N GLU A 69 -8.85 0.17 14.11
CA GLU A 69 -7.47 -0.26 13.80
C GLU A 69 -7.44 -1.15 12.56
N ILE A 70 -8.56 -1.29 11.85
CA ILE A 70 -8.65 -2.11 10.65
C ILE A 70 -8.20 -1.29 9.44
N ALA A 71 -7.14 -1.76 8.79
CA ALA A 71 -6.68 -1.34 7.48
C ALA A 71 -7.20 -2.30 6.40
N SER A 72 -7.84 -1.77 5.36
CA SER A 72 -8.39 -2.57 4.25
C SER A 72 -8.04 -2.01 2.88
N GLY A 73 -8.02 -2.88 1.88
CA GLY A 73 -7.67 -2.50 0.52
C GLY A 73 -7.68 -3.67 -0.46
N SER A 74 -7.04 -3.46 -1.59
CA SER A 74 -6.90 -4.42 -2.68
C SER A 74 -5.43 -4.64 -3.00
N ALA A 75 -5.05 -5.89 -3.22
CA ALA A 75 -3.72 -6.31 -3.63
C ALA A 75 -3.76 -6.82 -5.06
N TYR A 76 -2.82 -6.34 -5.87
CA TYR A 76 -2.63 -6.74 -7.25
C TYR A 76 -1.20 -7.18 -7.48
N TYR A 77 -0.98 -8.02 -8.48
CA TYR A 77 0.36 -8.31 -8.97
C TYR A 77 0.49 -7.95 -10.44
N LYS A 78 1.73 -7.70 -10.84
CA LYS A 78 2.11 -7.46 -12.22
C LYS A 78 3.33 -8.29 -12.54
N ARG A 79 3.27 -8.98 -13.67
CA ARG A 79 4.43 -9.72 -14.20
C ARG A 79 5.32 -8.74 -14.94
N ARG A 80 6.64 -8.95 -14.86
CA ARG A 80 7.58 -8.25 -15.73
C ARG A 80 7.91 -9.13 -16.94
N TYR A 81 8.05 -8.49 -18.08
CA TYR A 81 8.63 -9.14 -19.24
C TYR A 81 10.13 -9.39 -18.97
N CYS A 82 10.57 -10.63 -19.15
CA CYS A 82 11.91 -11.09 -18.81
C CYS A 82 12.71 -11.59 -20.01
N GLY A 83 12.21 -11.37 -21.23
CA GLY A 83 12.96 -11.69 -22.44
C GLY A 83 14.12 -10.74 -22.65
N GLY A 84 15.21 -11.24 -23.23
CA GLY A 84 16.41 -10.44 -23.53
C GLY A 84 16.28 -9.51 -24.74
N VAL A 85 15.16 -9.55 -25.45
CA VAL A 85 14.86 -8.73 -26.63
C VAL A 85 13.74 -7.75 -26.32
N LYS A 86 13.71 -6.58 -26.97
CA LYS A 86 12.63 -5.61 -26.78
C LYS A 86 11.26 -6.29 -27.01
N PRO A 87 10.30 -6.19 -26.07
CA PRO A 87 8.98 -6.77 -26.25
C PRO A 87 8.24 -6.10 -27.41
N THR A 88 7.35 -6.84 -28.07
CA THR A 88 6.41 -6.26 -29.03
C THR A 88 5.34 -5.44 -28.28
N PRO A 89 4.64 -4.50 -28.93
CA PRO A 89 3.57 -3.72 -28.29
C PRO A 89 2.49 -4.59 -27.65
N GLU A 90 2.19 -5.75 -28.22
CA GLU A 90 1.23 -6.72 -27.68
C GLU A 90 1.71 -7.29 -26.33
N PHE A 91 2.99 -7.68 -26.26
CA PHE A 91 3.61 -8.12 -25.01
C PHE A 91 3.72 -6.98 -24.01
N GLU A 92 4.10 -5.78 -24.43
CA GLU A 92 4.13 -4.60 -23.54
C GLU A 92 2.76 -4.37 -22.90
N LYS A 93 1.67 -4.50 -23.68
CA LYS A 93 0.31 -4.39 -23.18
C LYS A 93 -0.03 -5.52 -22.20
N GLU A 94 0.28 -6.78 -22.53
CA GLU A 94 0.03 -7.92 -21.63
C GLU A 94 0.76 -7.75 -20.30
N PHE A 95 2.06 -7.47 -20.33
CA PHE A 95 2.87 -7.24 -19.14
C PHE A 95 2.60 -5.91 -18.47
N SER A 96 1.74 -5.04 -19.05
CA SER A 96 1.28 -3.82 -18.40
C SER A 96 0.10 -4.06 -17.45
N MET A 97 -0.63 -5.17 -17.63
CA MET A 97 -1.86 -5.48 -16.89
C MET A 97 -1.57 -5.83 -15.43
N GLU A 98 -2.49 -5.42 -14.57
CA GLU A 98 -2.53 -5.79 -13.15
C GLU A 98 -3.57 -6.89 -12.96
N HIS A 99 -3.21 -7.89 -12.17
CA HIS A 99 -4.08 -9.01 -11.85
C HIS A 99 -4.35 -9.02 -10.34
N PRO A 100 -5.55 -9.40 -9.89
CA PRO A 100 -5.83 -9.52 -8.47
C PRO A 100 -4.90 -10.56 -7.84
N LEU A 101 -4.33 -10.23 -6.68
CA LEU A 101 -3.54 -11.14 -5.88
C LEU A 101 -4.50 -12.04 -5.09
N ALA A 102 -5.15 -12.99 -5.75
CA ALA A 102 -6.21 -13.79 -5.16
C ALA A 102 -5.69 -14.87 -4.19
N SER A 103 -6.38 -15.05 -3.06
CA SER A 103 -6.13 -16.15 -2.10
C SER A 103 -4.66 -16.30 -1.68
N GLN A 104 -4.00 -15.17 -1.43
CA GLN A 104 -2.58 -15.11 -1.14
C GLN A 104 -2.32 -14.57 0.26
N LYS A 105 -1.44 -15.24 1.01
CA LYS A 105 -0.93 -14.71 2.27
C LYS A 105 0.00 -13.52 2.00
N ILE A 106 -0.24 -12.44 2.70
CA ILE A 106 0.58 -11.23 2.70
C ILE A 106 0.98 -10.88 4.12
N LYS A 107 2.15 -10.27 4.28
CA LYS A 107 2.71 -9.86 5.58
C LYS A 107 2.99 -8.37 5.55
N PHE A 108 2.54 -7.68 6.58
CA PHE A 108 2.92 -6.30 6.89
C PHE A 108 3.91 -6.34 8.04
N VAL A 109 5.06 -5.69 7.88
CA VAL A 109 6.08 -5.56 8.93
C VAL A 109 6.25 -4.09 9.23
N ASN A 110 6.08 -3.69 10.50
CA ASN A 110 6.26 -2.32 10.91
C ASN A 110 7.73 -1.90 10.71
N SER A 111 7.96 -0.82 9.98
CA SER A 111 9.32 -0.36 9.67
C SER A 111 10.07 0.16 10.91
N ALA A 112 9.36 0.54 11.97
CA ALA A 112 9.95 0.98 13.23
C ALA A 112 10.24 -0.18 14.20
N ASP A 113 9.44 -1.24 14.15
CA ASP A 113 9.60 -2.44 14.97
C ASP A 113 9.33 -3.70 14.13
N PRO A 114 10.38 -4.39 13.64
CA PRO A 114 10.22 -5.59 12.82
C PRO A 114 9.52 -6.76 13.53
N SER A 115 9.39 -6.72 14.86
CA SER A 115 8.66 -7.73 15.63
C SER A 115 7.14 -7.49 15.62
N ASP A 116 6.72 -6.24 15.34
CA ASP A 116 5.33 -5.88 15.08
C ASP A 116 5.00 -6.19 13.61
N PHE A 117 4.41 -7.36 13.39
CA PHE A 117 3.98 -7.79 12.06
C PHE A 117 2.63 -8.47 12.09
N VAL A 118 1.93 -8.38 10.97
CA VAL A 118 0.62 -8.99 10.77
C VAL A 118 0.63 -9.76 9.46
N ILE A 119 0.13 -10.99 9.50
CA ILE A 119 -0.10 -11.81 8.32
C ILE A 119 -1.61 -11.90 8.09
N THR A 120 -2.06 -11.61 6.88
CA THR A 120 -3.45 -11.77 6.46
C THR A 120 -3.51 -12.50 5.12
N MET A 121 -4.71 -12.88 4.71
CA MET A 121 -4.98 -13.54 3.42
C MET A 121 -5.87 -12.64 2.58
N THR A 122 -5.57 -12.51 1.30
CA THR A 122 -6.49 -11.87 0.35
C THR A 122 -7.65 -12.80 -0.04
N ASP A 123 -8.78 -12.23 -0.40
CA ASP A 123 -9.90 -12.98 -0.95
C ASP A 123 -9.70 -13.33 -2.44
N ALA A 124 -10.73 -13.90 -3.09
CA ALA A 124 -10.68 -14.28 -4.50
C ALA A 124 -10.52 -13.10 -5.48
N ASN A 125 -10.86 -11.88 -5.04
CA ASN A 125 -10.76 -10.64 -5.81
C ASN A 125 -9.51 -9.82 -5.43
N GLY A 126 -8.68 -10.33 -4.52
CA GLY A 126 -7.49 -9.66 -4.04
C GLY A 126 -7.76 -8.64 -2.92
N HIS A 127 -8.96 -8.59 -2.34
CA HIS A 127 -9.23 -7.70 -1.21
C HIS A 127 -8.62 -8.26 0.07
N PHE A 128 -8.17 -7.38 0.96
CA PHE A 128 -7.64 -7.74 2.27
C PHE A 128 -8.17 -6.83 3.37
N SER A 129 -8.11 -7.35 4.59
CA SER A 129 -8.35 -6.64 5.84
C SER A 129 -7.31 -7.10 6.87
N ALA A 130 -6.70 -6.16 7.58
CA ALA A 130 -5.68 -6.41 8.59
C ALA A 130 -5.82 -5.41 9.74
N GLY A 131 -5.67 -5.86 10.98
CA GLY A 131 -5.52 -4.96 12.13
C GLY A 131 -4.11 -4.40 12.14
N LEU A 132 -3.94 -3.12 11.84
CA LEU A 132 -2.64 -2.44 11.80
C LEU A 132 -2.69 -1.20 12.69
N HIS A 133 -1.76 -1.09 13.64
CA HIS A 133 -1.59 0.14 14.39
C HIS A 133 -1.10 1.27 13.47
N ALA A 134 -1.29 2.53 13.89
CA ALA A 134 -0.73 3.67 13.19
C ALA A 134 0.80 3.53 13.04
N GLY A 135 1.29 3.63 11.80
CA GLY A 135 2.69 3.35 11.49
C GLY A 135 2.96 3.20 10.01
N SER A 136 4.23 2.93 9.67
CA SER A 136 4.64 2.59 8.31
C SER A 136 4.95 1.11 8.23
N TYR A 137 4.43 0.43 7.21
CA TYR A 137 4.60 -1.00 7.04
C TYR A 137 5.17 -1.33 5.68
N ASP A 138 6.21 -2.14 5.67
CA ASP A 138 6.70 -2.81 4.48
C ASP A 138 5.85 -4.06 4.24
N TYR A 139 5.41 -4.29 3.00
CA TYR A 139 4.55 -5.43 2.67
C TYR A 139 5.28 -6.48 1.82
N TYR A 140 5.05 -7.74 2.18
CA TYR A 140 5.70 -8.91 1.63
C TYR A 140 4.66 -9.92 1.18
N ILE A 141 5.00 -10.69 0.15
CA ILE A 141 4.26 -11.91 -0.16
C ILE A 141 4.75 -13.02 0.76
N VAL A 142 3.85 -13.91 1.17
CA VAL A 142 4.17 -15.08 1.98
C VAL A 142 3.80 -16.33 1.21
N TYR A 143 4.60 -17.39 1.35
CA TYR A 143 4.29 -18.67 0.73
C TYR A 143 2.88 -19.13 1.10
N THR A 144 2.10 -19.50 0.09
CA THR A 144 0.73 -20.00 0.26
C THR A 144 0.62 -21.32 -0.48
N ALA A 145 0.31 -22.39 0.25
CA ALA A 145 0.18 -23.71 -0.33
C ALA A 145 -0.90 -23.72 -1.42
N GLY A 146 -0.60 -24.32 -2.57
CA GLY A 146 -1.49 -24.34 -3.74
C GLY A 146 -1.52 -23.05 -4.57
N SER A 147 -0.82 -21.98 -4.15
CA SER A 147 -0.67 -20.78 -4.97
C SER A 147 0.40 -20.97 -6.04
N ASN A 148 0.11 -20.46 -7.25
CA ASN A 148 1.08 -20.35 -8.35
C ASN A 148 1.86 -19.02 -8.32
N LEU A 149 1.77 -18.29 -7.21
CA LEU A 149 2.49 -17.03 -7.00
C LEU A 149 3.52 -17.19 -5.87
N PRO A 150 4.70 -16.58 -6.00
CA PRO A 150 5.26 -15.89 -7.18
C PRO A 150 5.50 -16.85 -8.37
N PRO A 151 5.90 -16.38 -9.58
CA PRO A 151 6.09 -17.24 -10.75
C PRO A 151 6.99 -18.47 -10.53
N ASN A 152 7.94 -18.39 -9.59
CA ASN A 152 8.67 -19.55 -9.08
C ASN A 152 8.51 -19.60 -7.54
N PRO A 153 7.51 -20.33 -7.02
CA PRO A 153 7.25 -20.42 -5.58
C PRO A 153 8.38 -21.07 -4.77
N ASN A 154 9.29 -21.81 -5.42
CA ASN A 154 10.44 -22.44 -4.76
C ASN A 154 11.61 -21.47 -4.58
N CYS A 155 11.56 -20.30 -5.23
CA CYS A 155 12.59 -19.28 -5.10
C CYS A 155 12.34 -18.42 -3.85
N GLN A 156 13.07 -18.73 -2.77
CA GLN A 156 12.89 -18.08 -1.47
C GLN A 156 13.06 -16.55 -1.53
N LYS A 157 13.92 -16.04 -2.42
CA LYS A 157 14.20 -14.61 -2.58
C LYS A 157 12.97 -13.76 -2.94
N TYR A 158 11.89 -14.34 -3.47
CA TYR A 158 10.64 -13.62 -3.69
C TYR A 158 9.92 -13.25 -2.37
N PHE A 159 10.15 -14.00 -1.29
CA PHE A 159 9.49 -13.80 0.01
C PHE A 159 10.34 -12.95 0.96
N GLU A 160 11.62 -12.75 0.65
CA GLU A 160 12.58 -12.03 1.51
C GLU A 160 12.60 -10.51 1.26
N LYS A 161 12.02 -10.05 0.15
CA LYS A 161 12.02 -8.64 -0.24
C LYS A 161 10.64 -8.02 -0.10
N THR A 162 10.62 -6.77 0.35
CA THR A 162 9.41 -5.95 0.34
C THR A 162 9.04 -5.58 -1.10
N TYR A 163 7.73 -5.52 -1.37
CA TYR A 163 7.18 -5.06 -2.64
C TYR A 163 6.76 -3.58 -2.59
N GLY A 164 6.77 -2.98 -1.40
CA GLY A 164 6.49 -1.58 -1.21
C GLY A 164 6.17 -1.26 0.24
N LYS A 165 5.68 -0.04 0.46
CA LYS A 165 5.36 0.48 1.78
C LYS A 165 3.97 1.09 1.79
N ILE A 166 3.26 0.94 2.90
CA ILE A 166 2.04 1.69 3.21
C ILE A 166 2.21 2.45 4.51
N THR A 167 1.42 3.51 4.68
CA THR A 167 1.34 4.27 5.93
C THR A 167 -0.09 4.23 6.42
N VAL A 168 -0.27 3.83 7.67
CA VAL A 168 -1.55 3.76 8.37
C VAL A 168 -1.58 4.86 9.41
N GLY A 169 -2.61 5.72 9.37
CA GLY A 169 -2.85 6.72 10.41
C GLY A 169 -3.62 6.13 11.59
N SER A 170 -3.99 6.96 12.56
CA SER A 170 -4.98 6.57 13.56
C SER A 170 -6.37 6.42 12.92
N GLY A 171 -7.19 5.50 13.46
CA GLY A 171 -8.54 5.22 12.96
C GLY A 171 -8.59 4.12 11.90
N ALA A 172 -9.81 3.80 11.43
CA ALA A 172 -10.00 2.81 10.38
C ALA A 172 -9.55 3.37 9.03
N TRP A 173 -8.73 2.63 8.29
CA TRP A 173 -8.24 3.02 6.97
C TRP A 173 -8.71 2.05 5.89
N SER A 174 -9.17 2.58 4.77
CA SER A 174 -9.66 1.79 3.65
C SER A 174 -9.16 2.35 2.33
N GLY A 175 -9.06 1.48 1.31
CA GLY A 175 -8.72 1.88 -0.05
C GLY A 175 -7.23 1.79 -0.38
N PHE A 176 -6.44 1.06 0.42
CA PHE A 176 -5.06 0.76 0.04
C PHE A 176 -5.01 -0.02 -1.27
N LYS A 177 -4.07 0.32 -2.15
CA LYS A 177 -3.74 -0.46 -3.35
C LYS A 177 -2.31 -0.97 -3.24
N LEU A 178 -2.15 -2.27 -3.01
CA LEU A 178 -0.83 -2.93 -3.00
C LEU A 178 -0.51 -3.43 -4.40
N LEU A 179 0.72 -3.23 -4.86
CA LEU A 179 1.18 -3.72 -6.16
C LEU A 179 2.44 -4.56 -6.02
N TYR A 180 2.30 -5.86 -6.24
CA TYR A 180 3.37 -6.84 -6.23
C TYR A 180 3.98 -6.95 -7.64
N ALA A 181 4.98 -6.12 -7.91
CA ALA A 181 5.74 -6.18 -9.16
C ALA A 181 6.83 -7.27 -9.08
N PHE A 182 6.53 -8.48 -9.56
CA PHE A 182 7.47 -9.60 -9.47
C PHE A 182 8.70 -9.36 -10.36
N PRO A 183 9.93 -9.44 -9.80
CA PRO A 183 11.15 -9.37 -10.61
C PRO A 183 11.31 -10.61 -11.48
N CYS A 184 12.10 -10.45 -12.54
CA CYS A 184 12.60 -11.54 -13.35
C CYS A 184 13.56 -12.40 -12.53
N ASP A 185 13.15 -13.64 -12.29
CA ASP A 185 13.85 -14.69 -11.52
C ASP A 185 14.95 -14.19 -10.57
N PRO A 186 14.61 -13.77 -9.34
CA PRO A 186 15.58 -13.27 -8.38
C PRO A 186 16.55 -14.36 -7.91
N CYS A 187 16.27 -15.64 -8.17
CA CYS A 187 17.13 -16.76 -7.82
C CYS A 187 18.19 -17.09 -8.87
N SER A 188 18.06 -16.58 -10.10
CA SER A 188 19.13 -16.68 -11.09
C SER A 188 20.43 -16.06 -10.55
N PRO A 189 21.60 -16.68 -10.81
CA PRO A 189 22.88 -16.08 -10.47
C PRO A 189 23.04 -14.73 -11.19
N PRO A 190 23.77 -13.77 -10.60
CA PRO A 190 24.07 -12.52 -11.28
C PRO A 190 24.74 -12.82 -12.62
N LYS A 191 24.25 -12.19 -13.69
CA LYS A 191 24.93 -12.29 -14.98
C LYS A 191 26.34 -11.68 -14.84
N PRO A 192 27.38 -12.33 -15.37
CA PRO A 192 28.75 -11.81 -15.33
C PRO A 192 28.88 -10.48 -16.08
#